data_AF-A0A5N5TN48-F1
#
_entry.id   AF-A0A5N5TN48-F1
#
_cell.length_a   1.000
_cell.length_b   1.000
_cell.length_c   1.000
_cell.angle_alpha   90.00
_cell.angle_beta   90.00
_cell.angle_gamma   90.00
#
_symmetry.space_group_name_H-M   'P 1'
#
loop_
_entity.id
_entity.type
_entity.pdbx_description
1 polymer ?
#
loop_
_entity_poly.entity_id
_entity_poly.type
_entity_poly.pdbx_seq_one_letter_code
_entity_poly.pdbx_strand_id
1 'polypeptide(L)'
;MFMQLEYEIQDFMKSQNWEDAITVYKQAEDKFLNIESETDLWEHDASLPHFLRRSLAVEIFQRQRHYGKAVKLLEKLLGQKTHRQDCRGRWYDRLALNLHQHLKRPGKALQIIKEAIEDPDVRVGHRLALSQRAERILNSKLAQKQGNMYPDIELVKFQEAPKICIQGKSLPSDIAGYKRIYLSSEDGKENNTMCSVEELVLSHYKREGYSKGLHSEGRVINSLFGFFFWDILYLPIPDAFRTQHQATPLDLDSPEFYSRRKEEIDKRLSEMVNWSFDETTENLFNVWVENEKCVSIIDWNLFSSFDFLMGLVQGLGLSLISAICERLAKDHRFTRSGFPDLIVWDPVSKQSRIVEVKGPNDKLSTKQILWLDFLLKKGASAEVCHVEAVGIKRSTKLVTKRISPRKQRSSDLHTQDVSQDSELPSAPAGSQTE
;
A
#
# COMPACT_ATOMS: atom_id res chain seq x y z
N MET A 1 -14.71 13.70 -22.51
CA MET A 1 -15.04 12.39 -23.13
C MET A 1 -14.28 11.23 -22.48
N PHE A 2 -12.93 11.18 -22.48
CA PHE A 2 -12.19 10.08 -21.83
C PHE A 2 -12.39 9.99 -20.31
N MET A 3 -12.56 11.11 -19.61
CA MET A 3 -12.85 11.09 -18.16
C MET A 3 -14.15 10.36 -17.81
N GLN A 4 -15.15 10.44 -18.68
CA GLN A 4 -16.42 9.74 -18.48
C GLN A 4 -16.25 8.23 -18.70
N LEU A 5 -15.57 7.83 -19.78
CA LEU A 5 -15.24 6.42 -20.03
C LEU A 5 -14.37 5.83 -18.91
N GLU A 6 -13.41 6.61 -18.40
CA GLU A 6 -12.60 6.22 -17.24
C GLU A 6 -13.45 6.02 -15.99
N TYR A 7 -14.38 6.93 -15.72
CA TYR A 7 -15.29 6.82 -14.58
C TYR A 7 -16.18 5.57 -14.71
N GLU A 8 -16.79 5.33 -15.87
CA GLU A 8 -17.62 4.16 -16.14
C GLU A 8 -16.84 2.86 -15.98
N ILE A 9 -15.61 2.79 -16.51
CA ILE A 9 -14.72 1.64 -16.29
C ILE A 9 -14.46 1.42 -14.80
N GLN A 10 -14.13 2.48 -14.05
CA GLN A 10 -13.87 2.37 -12.61
C GLN A 10 -15.11 1.92 -11.83
N ASP A 11 -16.29 2.39 -12.21
CA ASP A 11 -17.56 2.02 -11.57
C ASP A 11 -17.91 0.55 -11.82
N PHE A 12 -17.80 0.09 -13.07
CA PHE A 12 -17.98 -1.32 -13.40
C PHE A 12 -16.94 -2.22 -12.70
N MET A 13 -15.69 -1.77 -12.59
CA MET A 13 -14.66 -2.50 -11.83
C MET A 13 -14.98 -2.60 -10.35
N LYS A 14 -15.50 -1.53 -9.72
CA LYS A 14 -15.94 -1.54 -8.31
C LYS A 14 -17.11 -2.50 -8.10
N SER A 15 -18.06 -2.50 -9.03
CA SER A 15 -19.23 -3.38 -9.03
C SER A 15 -18.93 -4.81 -9.49
N GLN A 16 -17.66 -5.13 -9.80
CA GLN A 16 -17.22 -6.43 -10.32
C GLN A 16 -17.90 -6.85 -11.63
N ASN A 17 -18.42 -5.90 -12.40
CA ASN A 17 -19.01 -6.15 -13.71
C ASN A 17 -17.94 -6.04 -14.80
N TRP A 18 -17.25 -7.15 -15.07
CA TRP A 18 -16.05 -7.16 -15.92
C TRP A 18 -16.33 -7.13 -17.42
N GLU A 19 -17.50 -7.60 -17.86
CA GLU A 19 -17.87 -7.62 -19.28
C GLU A 19 -18.13 -6.21 -19.79
N ASP A 20 -18.94 -5.45 -19.06
CA ASP A 20 -19.22 -4.04 -19.37
C ASP A 20 -17.96 -3.18 -19.26
N ALA A 21 -17.12 -3.43 -18.25
CA ALA A 21 -15.82 -2.75 -18.14
C ALA A 21 -14.94 -2.96 -19.39
N ILE A 22 -14.97 -4.15 -20.01
CA ILE A 22 -14.25 -4.40 -21.27
C ILE A 22 -14.89 -3.68 -22.44
N THR A 23 -16.21 -3.69 -22.53
CA THR A 23 -16.93 -3.02 -23.62
C THR A 23 -16.59 -1.53 -23.63
N VAL A 24 -16.66 -0.87 -22.47
CA VAL A 24 -16.29 0.54 -22.33
C VAL A 24 -14.78 0.75 -22.57
N TYR A 25 -13.92 -0.16 -22.11
CA TYR A 25 -12.49 -0.10 -22.42
C TYR A 25 -12.21 -0.17 -23.92
N LYS A 26 -12.86 -1.06 -24.68
CA LYS A 26 -12.68 -1.16 -26.13
C LYS A 26 -13.11 0.13 -26.82
N GLN A 27 -14.23 0.73 -26.38
CA GLN A 27 -14.64 2.04 -26.89
C GLN A 27 -13.60 3.13 -26.60
N ALA A 28 -12.96 3.09 -25.43
CA ALA A 28 -11.87 4.00 -25.09
C ALA A 28 -10.61 3.72 -25.91
N GLU A 29 -10.27 2.45 -26.15
CA GLU A 29 -9.13 2.01 -26.97
C GLU A 29 -9.31 2.43 -28.44
N ASP A 30 -10.49 2.20 -29.03
CA ASP A 30 -10.79 2.61 -30.41
C ASP A 30 -10.71 4.14 -30.56
N LYS A 31 -11.28 4.88 -29.60
CA LYS A 31 -11.16 6.35 -29.57
C LYS A 31 -9.72 6.81 -29.39
N PHE A 32 -8.94 6.12 -28.57
CA PHE A 32 -7.53 6.42 -28.38
C PHE A 32 -6.74 6.20 -29.68
N LEU A 33 -6.94 5.07 -30.35
CA LEU A 33 -6.28 4.76 -31.62
C LEU A 33 -6.61 5.78 -32.71
N ASN A 34 -7.83 6.29 -32.74
CA ASN A 34 -8.21 7.36 -33.67
C ASN A 34 -7.43 8.66 -33.40
N ILE A 35 -7.19 9.01 -32.13
CA ILE A 35 -6.43 10.20 -31.73
C ILE A 35 -4.91 9.99 -31.81
N GLU A 36 -4.42 8.76 -31.68
CA GLU A 36 -3.01 8.39 -31.90
C GLU A 36 -2.53 8.81 -33.30
N SER A 37 -3.46 8.99 -34.25
CA SER A 37 -3.17 9.48 -35.60
C SER A 37 -3.07 11.01 -35.75
N GLU A 38 -3.44 11.79 -34.74
CA GLU A 38 -3.44 13.27 -34.77
C GLU A 38 -2.20 13.84 -34.05
N THR A 39 -1.13 14.14 -34.79
CA THR A 39 0.19 14.54 -34.26
C THR A 39 0.19 15.81 -33.39
N ASP A 40 -0.60 16.82 -33.75
CA ASP A 40 -0.57 18.14 -33.11
C ASP A 40 -1.05 18.12 -31.65
N LEU A 41 -2.00 17.24 -31.34
CA LEU A 41 -2.50 17.04 -29.98
C LEU A 41 -1.43 16.41 -29.08
N TRP A 42 -0.61 15.51 -29.62
CA TRP A 42 0.47 14.85 -28.86
C TRP A 42 1.64 15.80 -28.61
N GLU A 43 1.99 16.65 -29.56
CA GLU A 43 3.02 17.68 -29.36
C GLU A 43 2.59 18.68 -28.28
N HIS A 44 1.32 19.11 -28.31
CA HIS A 44 0.77 19.96 -27.27
C HIS A 44 0.73 19.26 -25.89
N ASP A 45 0.24 18.01 -25.79
CA ASP A 45 0.22 17.28 -24.51
C ASP A 45 1.65 17.02 -23.98
N ALA A 46 2.59 16.71 -24.87
CA ALA A 46 4.01 16.56 -24.55
C ALA A 46 4.68 17.88 -24.11
N SER A 47 4.08 19.04 -24.39
CA SER A 47 4.54 20.35 -23.90
C SER A 47 4.04 20.68 -22.49
N LEU A 48 2.96 20.05 -22.02
CA LEU A 48 2.38 20.31 -20.70
C LEU A 48 3.26 19.75 -19.57
N PRO A 49 3.32 20.38 -18.39
CA PRO A 49 3.98 19.81 -17.21
C PRO A 49 3.49 18.39 -16.87
N HIS A 50 4.37 17.55 -16.31
CA HIS A 50 4.06 16.13 -16.07
C HIS A 50 2.81 15.92 -15.20
N PHE A 51 2.59 16.77 -14.20
CA PHE A 51 1.42 16.70 -13.30
C PHE A 51 0.06 16.97 -13.97
N LEU A 52 0.04 17.46 -15.22
CA LEU A 52 -1.18 17.67 -16.00
C LEU A 52 -1.52 16.52 -16.96
N ARG A 53 -0.62 15.57 -17.18
CA ARG A 53 -0.81 14.45 -18.13
C ARG A 53 -1.48 13.24 -17.45
N ARG A 54 -2.58 12.72 -17.99
CA ARG A 54 -3.31 11.54 -17.46
C ARG A 54 -3.72 10.55 -18.54
N SER A 55 -3.56 9.24 -18.28
CA SER A 55 -4.21 8.15 -19.03
C SER A 55 -4.24 6.82 -18.25
N LEU A 56 -5.20 5.92 -18.55
CA LEU A 56 -5.50 4.67 -17.83
C LEU A 56 -5.65 3.47 -18.79
N ALA A 57 -5.24 2.27 -18.34
CA ALA A 57 -6.03 1.00 -18.29
C ALA A 57 -5.22 -0.28 -18.61
N VAL A 58 -4.66 -0.93 -17.57
CA VAL A 58 -4.05 -2.28 -17.65
C VAL A 58 -4.80 -3.33 -16.82
N GLU A 59 -5.52 -2.90 -15.78
CA GLU A 59 -6.07 -3.79 -14.74
C GLU A 59 -7.20 -4.71 -15.25
N ILE A 60 -7.87 -4.32 -16.35
CA ILE A 60 -9.05 -5.01 -16.90
C ILE A 60 -8.70 -6.39 -17.48
N PHE A 61 -7.66 -6.49 -18.31
CA PHE A 61 -7.27 -7.76 -18.95
C PHE A 61 -6.78 -8.83 -17.96
N GLN A 62 -6.36 -8.42 -16.77
CA GLN A 62 -5.78 -9.31 -15.76
C GLN A 62 -6.85 -10.06 -14.97
N ARG A 63 -7.99 -9.40 -14.69
CA ARG A 63 -9.11 -9.99 -13.95
C ARG A 63 -9.82 -11.09 -14.74
N GLN A 64 -9.82 -10.99 -16.07
CA GLN A 64 -10.33 -12.04 -16.97
C GLN A 64 -9.29 -13.12 -17.34
N ARG A 65 -8.14 -13.14 -16.65
CA ARG A 65 -7.06 -14.13 -16.87
C ARG A 65 -6.49 -14.15 -18.30
N HIS A 66 -6.67 -13.09 -19.08
CA HIS A 66 -6.05 -12.92 -20.39
C HIS A 66 -4.62 -12.41 -20.28
N TYR A 67 -3.78 -13.15 -19.55
CA TYR A 67 -2.42 -12.72 -19.19
C TYR A 67 -1.52 -12.45 -20.40
N GLY A 68 -1.72 -13.15 -21.53
CA GLY A 68 -0.97 -12.89 -22.76
C GLY A 68 -1.27 -11.51 -23.38
N LYS A 69 -2.55 -11.09 -23.38
CA LYS A 69 -2.94 -9.74 -23.84
C LYS A 69 -2.44 -8.68 -22.86
N ALA A 70 -2.56 -8.94 -21.56
CA ALA A 70 -2.06 -8.04 -20.52
C ALA A 70 -0.54 -7.80 -20.62
N VAL A 71 0.25 -8.84 -20.96
CA VAL A 71 1.70 -8.70 -21.20
C VAL A 71 1.97 -7.80 -22.40
N LYS A 72 1.31 -8.02 -23.56
CA LYS A 72 1.50 -7.18 -24.75
C LYS A 72 1.16 -5.71 -24.48
N LEU A 73 0.09 -5.45 -23.73
CA LEU A 73 -0.28 -4.09 -23.36
C LEU A 73 0.73 -3.44 -22.41
N LEU A 74 1.24 -4.18 -21.42
CA LEU A 74 2.30 -3.72 -20.53
C LEU A 74 3.60 -3.41 -21.29
N GLU A 75 3.97 -4.25 -22.26
CA GLU A 75 5.11 -4.00 -23.15
C GLU A 75 4.91 -2.72 -23.99
N LYS A 76 3.71 -2.51 -24.56
CA LYS A 76 3.37 -1.25 -25.28
C LYS A 76 3.51 -0.02 -24.37
N LEU A 77 2.99 -0.09 -23.15
CA LEU A 77 3.02 1.02 -22.19
C LEU A 77 4.44 1.33 -21.67
N LEU A 78 5.27 0.31 -21.50
CA LEU A 78 6.67 0.49 -21.12
C LEU A 78 7.54 1.03 -22.26
N GLY A 79 7.14 0.76 -23.51
CA GLY A 79 7.82 1.25 -24.71
C GLY A 79 7.69 2.76 -24.96
N GLN A 80 6.66 3.41 -24.44
CA GLN A 80 6.48 4.87 -24.56
C GLN A 80 7.15 5.63 -23.40
N LYS A 81 7.54 6.90 -23.65
CA LYS A 81 8.27 7.75 -22.69
C LYS A 81 7.54 9.05 -22.30
N THR A 82 6.32 9.25 -22.76
CA THR A 82 5.64 10.55 -22.69
C THR A 82 4.62 10.63 -21.55
N HIS A 83 3.87 9.56 -21.29
CA HIS A 83 2.75 9.55 -20.34
C HIS A 83 3.02 8.61 -19.18
N ARG A 84 2.58 9.02 -17.98
CA ARG A 84 2.53 8.17 -16.78
C ARG A 84 3.88 7.51 -16.45
N GLN A 85 4.99 8.24 -16.60
CA GLN A 85 6.32 7.71 -16.28
C GLN A 85 6.40 7.30 -14.80
N ASP A 86 5.62 7.97 -13.93
CA ASP A 86 5.40 7.60 -12.52
C ASP A 86 4.82 6.18 -12.31
N CYS A 87 4.18 5.59 -13.33
CA CYS A 87 3.56 4.26 -13.27
C CYS A 87 4.45 3.13 -13.78
N ARG A 88 5.62 3.43 -14.35
CA ARG A 88 6.52 2.41 -14.94
C ARG A 88 6.89 1.32 -13.96
N GLY A 89 7.20 1.66 -12.71
CA GLY A 89 7.51 0.67 -11.68
C GLY A 89 6.35 -0.29 -11.39
N ARG A 90 5.10 0.19 -11.41
CA ARG A 90 3.90 -0.66 -11.30
C ARG A 90 3.74 -1.55 -12.53
N TRP A 91 3.98 -1.03 -13.73
CA TRP A 91 3.91 -1.80 -14.97
C TRP A 91 4.97 -2.91 -15.01
N TYR A 92 6.21 -2.61 -14.64
CA TYR A 92 7.28 -3.61 -14.53
C TYR A 92 6.97 -4.70 -13.50
N ASP A 93 6.59 -4.34 -12.26
CA ASP A 93 6.24 -5.35 -11.25
C ASP A 93 5.12 -6.27 -11.72
N ARG A 94 4.13 -5.69 -12.42
CA ARG A 94 3.01 -6.46 -12.96
C ARG A 94 3.39 -7.33 -14.15
N LEU A 95 4.25 -6.84 -15.05
CA LEU A 95 4.79 -7.60 -16.17
C LEU A 95 5.60 -8.80 -15.67
N ALA A 96 6.51 -8.56 -14.72
CA ALA A 96 7.30 -9.59 -14.09
C ALA A 96 6.42 -10.63 -13.36
N LEU A 97 5.36 -10.19 -12.65
CA LEU A 97 4.40 -11.08 -12.02
C LEU A 97 3.69 -11.97 -13.06
N ASN A 98 3.18 -11.40 -14.15
CA ASN A 98 2.46 -12.13 -15.18
C ASN A 98 3.36 -13.16 -15.87
N LEU A 99 4.59 -12.77 -16.23
CA LEU A 99 5.58 -13.66 -16.83
C LEU A 99 5.94 -14.81 -15.90
N HIS A 100 6.21 -14.53 -14.62
CA HIS A 100 6.62 -15.53 -13.65
C HIS A 100 5.45 -16.44 -13.22
N GLN A 101 4.39 -15.89 -12.64
CA GLN A 101 3.36 -16.67 -11.96
C GLN A 101 2.35 -17.28 -12.92
N HIS A 102 1.94 -16.55 -13.96
CA HIS A 102 0.85 -16.96 -14.84
C HIS A 102 1.34 -17.62 -16.12
N LEU A 103 2.35 -17.06 -16.78
CA LEU A 103 2.88 -17.60 -18.03
C LEU A 103 4.04 -18.59 -17.85
N LYS A 104 4.53 -18.77 -16.61
CA LYS A 104 5.60 -19.72 -16.24
C LYS A 104 6.90 -19.51 -17.03
N ARG A 105 7.28 -18.25 -17.26
CA ARG A 105 8.50 -17.82 -17.98
C ARG A 105 9.47 -17.10 -17.04
N PRO A 106 10.14 -17.80 -16.10
CA PRO A 106 10.99 -17.17 -15.09
C PRO A 106 12.20 -16.43 -15.68
N GLY A 107 12.85 -16.96 -16.73
CA GLY A 107 13.97 -16.28 -17.40
C GLY A 107 13.57 -14.93 -18.02
N LYS A 108 12.42 -14.86 -18.70
CA LYS A 108 11.89 -13.59 -19.21
C LYS A 108 11.52 -12.64 -18.07
N ALA A 109 10.95 -13.16 -16.98
CA ALA A 109 10.64 -12.33 -15.82
C ALA A 109 11.91 -11.71 -15.21
N LEU A 110 13.01 -12.46 -15.11
CA LEU A 110 14.29 -11.96 -14.61
C LEU A 110 14.93 -10.92 -15.54
N GLN A 111 14.83 -11.11 -16.85
CA GLN A 111 15.27 -10.12 -17.84
C GLN A 111 14.50 -8.78 -17.67
N ILE A 112 13.17 -8.84 -17.55
CA ILE A 112 12.35 -7.66 -17.30
C ILE A 112 12.66 -7.02 -15.95
N ILE A 113 12.96 -7.81 -14.91
CA ILE A 113 13.37 -7.28 -13.61
C ILE A 113 14.69 -6.53 -13.72
N LYS A 114 15.66 -7.05 -14.47
CA LYS A 114 16.93 -6.37 -14.72
C LYS A 114 16.72 -5.03 -15.40
N GLU A 115 15.96 -4.99 -16.49
CA GLU A 115 15.62 -3.76 -17.20
C GLU A 115 14.95 -2.74 -16.28
N ALA A 116 14.02 -3.19 -15.42
CA ALA A 116 13.34 -2.32 -14.46
C ALA A 116 14.27 -1.77 -13.35
N ILE A 117 15.32 -2.51 -12.98
CA ILE A 117 16.33 -2.07 -12.01
C ILE A 117 17.34 -1.11 -12.66
N GLU A 118 17.43 -1.05 -13.99
CA GLU A 118 18.28 -0.10 -14.71
C GLU A 118 17.51 1.15 -15.16
N ASP A 119 16.18 1.06 -15.29
CA ASP A 119 15.31 2.16 -15.72
C ASP A 119 15.25 3.29 -14.66
N PRO A 120 15.66 4.54 -14.96
CA PRO A 120 15.73 5.64 -13.99
C PRO A 120 14.37 6.07 -13.43
N ASP A 121 13.28 5.88 -14.17
CA ASP A 121 11.93 6.29 -13.77
C ASP A 121 11.26 5.28 -12.83
N VAL A 122 11.85 4.09 -12.67
CA VAL A 122 11.41 3.10 -11.68
C VAL A 122 11.89 3.51 -10.30
N ARG A 123 10.97 3.85 -9.41
CA ARG A 123 11.32 4.28 -8.05
C ARG A 123 11.74 3.12 -7.17
N VAL A 124 12.52 3.42 -6.13
CA VAL A 124 13.13 2.44 -5.21
C VAL A 124 12.13 1.43 -4.62
N GLY A 125 10.89 1.85 -4.33
CA GLY A 125 9.82 0.97 -3.86
C GLY A 125 9.49 -0.16 -4.84
N HIS A 126 9.41 0.14 -6.13
CA HIS A 126 9.18 -0.89 -7.14
C HIS A 126 10.43 -1.72 -7.39
N ARG A 127 11.63 -1.12 -7.38
CA ARG A 127 12.90 -1.85 -7.49
C ARG A 127 13.07 -2.89 -6.37
N LEU A 128 12.70 -2.56 -5.13
CA LEU A 128 12.76 -3.49 -4.01
C LEU A 128 11.74 -4.64 -4.18
N ALA A 129 10.50 -4.35 -4.59
CA ALA A 129 9.50 -5.40 -4.86
C ALA A 129 9.95 -6.35 -5.99
N LEU A 130 10.55 -5.80 -7.04
CA LEU A 130 11.15 -6.55 -8.14
C LEU A 130 12.37 -7.37 -7.68
N SER A 131 13.24 -6.81 -6.84
CA SER A 131 14.39 -7.51 -6.24
C SER A 131 13.94 -8.70 -5.40
N GLN A 132 12.94 -8.53 -4.52
CA GLN A 132 12.34 -9.61 -3.74
C GLN A 132 11.67 -10.68 -4.62
N ARG A 133 11.19 -10.32 -5.82
CA ARG A 133 10.71 -11.29 -6.80
C ARG A 133 11.86 -12.03 -7.47
N ALA A 134 12.93 -11.35 -7.86
CA ALA A 134 14.13 -11.96 -8.44
C ALA A 134 14.75 -12.97 -7.46
N GLU A 135 14.95 -12.59 -6.19
CA GLU A 135 15.45 -13.50 -5.15
C GLU A 135 14.61 -14.77 -5.05
N ARG A 136 13.27 -14.65 -5.04
CA ARG A 136 12.39 -15.82 -4.99
C ARG A 136 12.52 -16.72 -6.22
N ILE A 137 12.74 -16.15 -7.40
CA ILE A 137 12.94 -16.94 -8.63
C ILE A 137 14.31 -17.64 -8.57
N LEU A 138 15.36 -16.90 -8.25
CA LEU A 138 16.75 -17.39 -8.21
C LEU A 138 16.94 -18.47 -7.13
N ASN A 139 16.27 -18.34 -5.98
CA ASN A 139 16.29 -19.33 -4.91
C ASN A 139 15.34 -20.53 -5.13
N SER A 140 14.66 -20.59 -6.28
CA SER A 140 13.78 -21.73 -6.59
C SER A 140 14.58 -22.97 -6.97
N LYS A 141 14.05 -24.16 -6.67
CA LYS A 141 14.66 -25.45 -7.06
C LYS A 141 14.92 -25.56 -8.58
N LEU A 142 14.07 -24.93 -9.39
CA LEU A 142 14.21 -24.91 -10.84
C LEU A 142 15.45 -24.09 -11.25
N ALA A 143 15.63 -22.91 -10.65
CA ALA A 143 16.77 -22.06 -10.94
C ALA A 143 18.09 -22.70 -10.48
N GLN A 144 18.10 -23.33 -9.29
CA GLN A 144 19.24 -24.08 -8.79
C GLN A 144 19.67 -25.24 -9.72
N LYS A 145 18.71 -25.88 -10.42
CA LYS A 145 19.01 -26.92 -11.42
C LYS A 145 19.55 -26.37 -12.74
N GLN A 146 19.19 -25.14 -13.09
CA GLN A 146 19.58 -24.50 -14.36
C GLN A 146 20.90 -23.71 -14.28
N GLY A 147 21.49 -23.56 -13.08
CA GLY A 147 22.80 -22.93 -12.89
C GLY A 147 22.86 -21.46 -13.36
N ASN A 148 24.05 -21.03 -13.80
CA ASN A 148 24.41 -19.65 -14.23
C ASN A 148 23.71 -19.17 -15.53
N MET A 149 22.53 -19.70 -15.90
CA MET A 149 21.79 -19.24 -17.09
C MET A 149 21.03 -17.92 -16.90
N TYR A 150 21.00 -17.39 -15.68
CA TYR A 150 20.24 -16.18 -15.36
C TYR A 150 21.12 -14.93 -15.37
N PRO A 151 20.55 -13.76 -15.76
CA PRO A 151 21.31 -12.52 -15.76
C PRO A 151 21.75 -12.18 -14.33
N ASP A 152 22.92 -11.55 -14.22
CA ASP A 152 23.34 -10.92 -12.97
C ASP A 152 22.46 -9.68 -12.72
N ILE A 153 21.90 -9.59 -11.52
CA ILE A 153 20.92 -8.57 -11.11
C ILE A 153 21.41 -7.95 -9.81
N GLU A 154 21.66 -6.66 -9.82
CA GLU A 154 22.00 -5.91 -8.61
C GLU A 154 20.74 -5.69 -7.76
N LEU A 155 20.57 -6.53 -6.74
CA LEU A 155 19.41 -6.48 -5.85
C LEU A 155 19.48 -5.29 -4.89
N VAL A 156 18.32 -4.65 -4.68
CA VAL A 156 18.19 -3.55 -3.73
C VAL A 156 18.41 -4.05 -2.30
N LYS A 157 19.44 -3.52 -1.63
CA LYS A 157 19.75 -3.81 -0.23
C LYS A 157 19.06 -2.80 0.70
N PHE A 158 18.65 -3.26 1.87
CA PHE A 158 18.07 -2.44 2.93
C PHE A 158 18.51 -2.95 4.31
N GLN A 159 18.48 -2.08 5.31
CA GLN A 159 18.69 -2.41 6.70
C GLN A 159 17.40 -3.03 7.26
N GLU A 160 17.48 -4.28 7.71
CA GLU A 160 16.36 -4.94 8.37
C GLU A 160 16.13 -4.33 9.76
N ALA A 161 14.87 -4.04 10.08
CA ALA A 161 14.51 -3.46 11.36
C ALA A 161 14.56 -4.51 12.48
N PRO A 162 14.95 -4.10 13.72
CA PRO A 162 14.79 -4.94 14.90
C PRO A 162 13.35 -5.44 15.03
N LYS A 163 13.20 -6.68 15.52
CA LYS A 163 11.90 -7.31 15.72
C LYS A 163 11.73 -7.66 17.19
N ILE A 164 10.61 -7.25 17.76
CA ILE A 164 10.15 -7.73 19.06
C ILE A 164 8.90 -8.58 18.87
N CYS A 165 8.61 -9.42 19.86
CA CYS A 165 7.42 -10.25 19.87
C CYS A 165 6.70 -10.10 21.21
N ILE A 166 5.42 -9.73 21.16
CA ILE A 166 4.56 -9.65 22.33
C ILE A 166 3.40 -10.62 22.21
N GLN A 167 2.87 -11.05 23.34
CA GLN A 167 1.69 -11.92 23.39
C GLN A 167 0.43 -11.11 23.65
N GLY A 168 -0.61 -11.39 22.87
CA GLY A 168 -1.94 -10.82 23.04
C GLY A 168 -2.99 -11.91 23.22
N LYS A 169 -3.81 -11.80 24.26
CA LYS A 169 -5.00 -12.66 24.42
C LYS A 169 -6.01 -12.29 23.33
N SER A 170 -6.20 -13.16 22.35
CA SER A 170 -7.15 -12.91 21.26
C SER A 170 -8.46 -13.62 21.51
N LEU A 171 -9.56 -12.98 21.14
CA LEU A 171 -10.84 -13.68 21.04
C LEU A 171 -10.80 -14.68 19.88
N PRO A 172 -11.47 -15.85 20.01
CA PRO A 172 -11.65 -16.75 18.88
C PRO A 172 -12.33 -16.00 17.74
N SER A 173 -11.65 -15.85 16.61
CA SER A 173 -12.17 -15.19 15.43
C SER A 173 -12.43 -16.25 14.36
N ASP A 174 -13.66 -16.76 14.31
CA ASP A 174 -14.09 -17.73 13.30
C ASP A 174 -14.59 -17.06 11.99
N ILE A 175 -14.47 -15.72 11.87
CA ILE A 175 -15.00 -14.99 10.72
C ILE A 175 -13.87 -14.50 9.82
N ALA A 176 -13.78 -15.10 8.63
CA ALA A 176 -12.87 -14.66 7.58
C ALA A 176 -13.19 -13.20 7.16
N GLY A 177 -12.17 -12.34 7.14
CA GLY A 177 -12.28 -10.94 6.70
C GLY A 177 -12.41 -9.89 7.82
N TYR A 178 -12.54 -10.29 9.09
CA TYR A 178 -12.56 -9.35 10.22
C TYR A 178 -11.18 -9.23 10.88
N LYS A 179 -10.80 -8.00 11.28
CA LYS A 179 -9.58 -7.75 12.06
C LYS A 179 -9.67 -8.50 13.39
N ARG A 180 -8.57 -9.15 13.79
CA ARG A 180 -8.51 -9.92 15.04
C ARG A 180 -8.60 -8.95 16.23
N ILE A 181 -9.50 -9.26 17.16
CA ILE A 181 -9.73 -8.46 18.38
C ILE A 181 -8.96 -9.09 19.55
N TYR A 182 -8.31 -8.23 20.33
CA TYR A 182 -7.51 -8.59 21.50
C TYR A 182 -8.17 -8.10 22.78
N LEU A 183 -7.79 -8.68 23.91
CA LEU A 183 -8.19 -8.21 25.23
C LEU A 183 -7.01 -7.49 25.89
N SER A 184 -7.23 -6.25 26.29
CA SER A 184 -6.32 -5.52 27.18
C SER A 184 -6.81 -5.67 28.62
N SER A 185 -5.88 -5.94 29.54
CA SER A 185 -6.14 -5.89 30.98
C SER A 185 -5.43 -4.65 31.52
N GLU A 186 -6.18 -3.63 31.93
CA GLU A 186 -5.62 -2.49 32.64
C GLU A 186 -5.36 -2.86 34.10
N ASP A 187 -4.12 -2.62 34.56
CA ASP A 187 -3.66 -2.57 35.95
C ASP A 187 -4.48 -3.40 36.96
N GLY A 188 -4.33 -4.72 36.90
CA GLY A 188 -4.77 -5.65 37.96
C GLY A 188 -6.29 -5.77 38.15
N LYS A 189 -7.12 -5.12 37.33
CA LYS A 189 -8.59 -5.31 37.33
C LYS A 189 -8.98 -6.24 36.20
N GLU A 190 -9.86 -7.20 36.47
CA GLU A 190 -10.44 -8.13 35.47
C GLU A 190 -11.39 -7.44 34.47
N ASN A 191 -11.23 -6.15 34.19
CA ASN A 191 -11.97 -5.48 33.13
C ASN A 191 -11.24 -5.74 31.81
N ASN A 192 -11.57 -6.86 31.18
CA ASN A 192 -11.09 -7.20 29.84
C ASN A 192 -11.78 -6.31 28.80
N THR A 193 -11.14 -5.22 28.40
CA THR A 193 -11.64 -4.35 27.31
C THR A 193 -11.19 -4.91 25.97
N MET A 194 -12.11 -4.96 25.00
CA MET A 194 -11.77 -5.32 23.62
C MET A 194 -10.94 -4.20 22.98
N CYS A 195 -9.85 -4.56 22.32
CA CYS A 195 -8.95 -3.62 21.68
C CYS A 195 -8.41 -4.18 20.35
N SER A 196 -7.96 -3.26 19.51
CA SER A 196 -7.21 -3.54 18.29
C SER A 196 -5.79 -4.05 18.60
N VAL A 197 -5.08 -4.53 17.56
CA VAL A 197 -3.69 -4.98 17.74
C VAL A 197 -2.78 -3.79 18.08
N GLU A 198 -3.07 -2.63 17.51
CA GLU A 198 -2.34 -1.40 17.68
C GLU A 198 -2.49 -0.84 19.11
N GLU A 199 -3.71 -0.88 19.68
CA GLU A 199 -3.97 -0.50 21.08
C GLU A 199 -3.30 -1.46 22.09
N LEU A 200 -3.23 -2.75 21.77
CA LEU A 200 -2.49 -3.72 22.57
C LEU A 200 -0.99 -3.36 22.61
N VAL A 201 -0.39 -3.02 21.46
CA VAL A 201 1.02 -2.60 21.37
C VAL A 201 1.25 -1.28 22.11
N LEU A 202 0.37 -0.29 21.96
CA LEU A 202 0.42 0.96 22.73
C LEU A 202 0.41 0.69 24.24
N SER A 203 -0.45 -0.22 24.70
CA SER A 203 -0.53 -0.61 26.12
C SER A 203 0.74 -1.29 26.62
N HIS A 204 1.41 -2.09 25.77
CA HIS A 204 2.72 -2.65 26.09
C HIS A 204 3.77 -1.56 26.26
N TYR A 205 3.89 -0.63 25.32
CA TYR A 205 4.86 0.45 25.40
C TYR A 205 4.61 1.42 26.55
N LYS A 206 3.35 1.64 26.92
CA LYS A 206 3.00 2.39 28.12
C LYS A 206 3.60 1.77 29.39
N ARG A 207 3.63 0.43 29.49
CA ARG A 207 4.27 -0.28 30.62
C ARG A 207 5.80 -0.22 30.57
N GLU A 208 6.38 -0.13 29.37
CA GLU A 208 7.82 0.07 29.16
C GLU A 208 8.28 1.53 29.40
N GLY A 209 7.38 2.41 29.86
CA GLY A 209 7.71 3.79 30.23
C GLY A 209 7.38 4.84 29.18
N TYR A 210 6.85 4.48 28.01
CA TYR A 210 6.42 5.44 26.99
C TYR A 210 4.99 5.91 27.30
N SER A 211 4.88 6.96 28.10
CA SER A 211 3.61 7.44 28.66
C SER A 211 2.63 8.00 27.61
N LYS A 212 3.09 8.32 26.40
CA LYS A 212 2.29 8.82 25.28
C LYS A 212 2.48 7.95 24.03
N GLY A 213 1.47 7.91 23.19
CA GLY A 213 1.54 7.23 21.90
C GLY A 213 0.46 7.68 20.93
N LEU A 214 0.75 7.54 19.64
CA LEU A 214 -0.09 7.96 18.53
C LEU A 214 -0.13 6.85 17.47
N HIS A 215 -1.33 6.38 17.15
CA HIS A 215 -1.60 5.50 16.01
C HIS A 215 -2.11 6.34 14.83
N SER A 216 -1.30 6.46 13.77
CA SER A 216 -1.59 7.45 12.72
C SER A 216 -1.04 7.13 11.33
N GLU A 217 -0.17 6.13 11.20
CA GLU A 217 0.46 5.77 9.92
C GLU A 217 1.06 7.01 9.21
N GLY A 218 0.80 7.18 7.90
CA GLY A 218 1.27 8.34 7.14
C GLY A 218 0.69 9.69 7.58
N ARG A 219 -0.42 9.74 8.34
CA ARG A 219 -1.08 11.01 8.69
C ARG A 219 -0.16 11.92 9.49
N VAL A 220 0.58 11.38 10.47
CA VAL A 220 1.46 12.18 11.32
C VAL A 220 2.57 12.87 10.55
N ILE A 221 3.25 12.18 9.64
CA ILE A 221 4.35 12.77 8.89
C ILE A 221 3.86 13.82 7.89
N ASN A 222 2.66 13.64 7.31
CA ASN A 222 2.07 14.64 6.42
C ASN A 222 1.61 15.87 7.21
N SER A 223 1.03 15.69 8.39
CA SER A 223 0.70 16.82 9.28
C SER A 223 1.95 17.56 9.75
N LEU A 224 2.99 16.85 10.19
CA LEU A 224 4.27 17.48 10.56
C LEU A 224 4.87 18.24 9.37
N PHE A 225 4.85 17.66 8.17
CA PHE A 225 5.30 18.37 6.98
C PHE A 225 4.49 19.65 6.74
N GLY A 226 3.17 19.60 6.87
CA GLY A 226 2.32 20.79 6.81
C GLY A 226 2.68 21.85 7.86
N PHE A 227 2.89 21.45 9.12
CA PHE A 227 3.26 22.37 10.19
C PHE A 227 4.61 23.05 9.94
N PHE A 228 5.63 22.30 9.53
CA PHE A 228 6.98 22.83 9.34
C PHE A 228 7.20 23.52 7.99
N PHE A 229 6.33 23.30 7.00
CA PHE A 229 6.47 23.82 5.63
C PHE A 229 5.24 24.61 5.14
N TRP A 230 4.36 25.06 6.04
CA TRP A 230 3.11 25.73 5.66
C TRP A 230 3.32 26.84 4.62
N ASP A 231 4.17 27.82 4.94
CA ASP A 231 4.51 28.94 4.06
C ASP A 231 5.12 28.50 2.72
N ILE A 232 5.93 27.44 2.72
CA ILE A 232 6.58 26.89 1.53
C ILE A 232 5.57 26.15 0.62
N LEU A 233 4.67 25.38 1.23
CA LEU A 233 3.62 24.64 0.52
C LEU A 233 2.71 25.58 -0.26
N TYR A 234 2.40 26.74 0.32
CA TYR A 234 1.47 27.73 -0.24
C TYR A 234 2.17 28.91 -0.94
N LEU A 235 3.46 28.78 -1.30
CA LEU A 235 4.13 29.74 -2.19
C LEU A 235 3.36 29.90 -3.52
N PRO A 236 3.32 31.11 -4.10
CA PRO A 236 2.61 31.40 -5.35
C PRO A 236 3.39 30.91 -6.59
N ILE A 237 3.66 29.61 -6.65
CA ILE A 237 4.32 28.96 -7.78
C ILE A 237 3.35 28.91 -8.97
N PRO A 238 3.76 29.30 -10.19
CA PRO A 238 2.92 29.22 -11.38
C PRO A 238 2.31 27.83 -11.59
N ASP A 239 1.01 27.81 -11.88
CA ASP A 239 0.17 26.61 -12.08
C ASP A 239 -0.01 25.69 -10.86
N ALA A 240 0.66 25.94 -9.73
CA ALA A 240 0.50 25.12 -8.53
C ALA A 240 -0.90 25.31 -7.89
N PHE A 241 -1.45 26.52 -7.97
CA PHE A 241 -2.81 26.85 -7.54
C PHE A 241 -3.57 27.51 -8.68
N ARG A 242 -4.64 26.86 -9.13
CA ARG A 242 -5.56 27.32 -10.19
C ARG A 242 -6.91 27.76 -9.65
N THR A 243 -7.28 27.33 -8.45
CA THR A 243 -8.54 27.69 -7.80
C THR A 243 -8.35 27.93 -6.30
N GLN A 244 -9.22 28.76 -5.71
CA GLN A 244 -9.24 29.04 -4.28
C GLN A 244 -9.64 27.85 -3.38
N HIS A 245 -10.08 26.74 -3.97
CA HIS A 245 -10.60 25.57 -3.24
C HIS A 245 -9.59 24.41 -3.15
N GLN A 246 -8.34 24.66 -3.53
CA GLN A 246 -7.28 23.66 -3.43
C GLN A 246 -6.71 23.57 -2.01
N ALA A 247 -6.78 22.38 -1.41
CA ALA A 247 -6.17 22.11 -0.12
C ALA A 247 -4.64 22.00 -0.20
N THR A 248 -4.10 21.60 -1.36
CA THR A 248 -2.65 21.39 -1.59
C THR A 248 -2.29 21.84 -3.02
N PRO A 249 -1.02 22.18 -3.28
CA PRO A 249 -0.60 22.57 -4.62
C PRO A 249 -0.64 21.37 -5.57
N LEU A 250 -1.01 21.60 -6.84
CA LEU A 250 -1.16 20.54 -7.86
C LEU A 250 0.15 19.80 -8.13
N ASP A 251 1.29 20.44 -7.89
CA ASP A 251 2.61 19.86 -8.10
C ASP A 251 3.11 19.03 -6.92
N LEU A 252 2.45 19.01 -5.75
CA LEU A 252 2.90 18.31 -4.54
C LEU A 252 3.30 16.84 -4.77
N ASP A 253 2.49 16.11 -5.54
CA ASP A 253 2.72 14.70 -5.87
C ASP A 253 3.64 14.50 -7.10
N SER A 254 4.27 15.57 -7.57
CA SER A 254 5.09 15.61 -8.77
C SER A 254 6.59 15.76 -8.44
N PRO A 255 7.50 15.19 -9.25
CA PRO A 255 8.94 15.41 -9.07
C PRO A 255 9.35 16.88 -9.10
N GLU A 256 8.57 17.74 -9.77
CA GLU A 256 8.89 19.17 -9.86
C GLU A 256 8.68 19.94 -8.56
N PHE A 257 7.89 19.43 -7.57
CA PHE A 257 7.58 20.15 -6.33
C PHE A 257 8.83 20.67 -5.63
N TYR A 258 9.80 19.77 -5.38
CA TYR A 258 11.06 20.11 -4.74
C TYR A 258 11.87 21.07 -5.60
N SER A 259 12.02 20.80 -6.90
CA SER A 259 12.86 21.62 -7.79
C SER A 259 12.36 23.07 -7.91
N ARG A 260 11.04 23.28 -7.84
CA ARG A 260 10.40 24.60 -7.95
C ARG A 260 10.44 25.42 -6.65
N ARG A 261 10.79 24.79 -5.52
CA ARG A 261 10.88 25.41 -4.18
C ARG A 261 12.22 25.08 -3.52
N LYS A 262 13.24 24.79 -4.33
CA LYS A 262 14.49 24.17 -3.84
C LYS A 262 15.19 25.06 -2.82
N GLU A 263 15.28 26.35 -3.10
CA GLU A 263 15.97 27.31 -2.25
C GLU A 263 15.29 27.44 -0.88
N GLU A 264 13.96 27.59 -0.87
CA GLU A 264 13.15 27.73 0.34
C GLU A 264 13.13 26.44 1.16
N ILE A 265 13.00 25.28 0.49
CA ILE A 265 13.03 23.97 1.14
C ILE A 265 14.40 23.73 1.79
N ASP A 266 15.49 23.89 1.04
CA ASP A 266 16.84 23.62 1.55
C ASP A 266 17.18 24.58 2.70
N LYS A 267 16.78 25.86 2.58
CA LYS A 267 16.93 26.85 3.65
C LYS A 267 16.16 26.42 4.91
N ARG A 268 14.87 26.10 4.80
CA ARG A 268 14.04 25.66 5.94
C ARG A 268 14.62 24.41 6.61
N LEU A 269 15.04 23.41 5.83
CA LEU A 269 15.66 22.20 6.36
C LEU A 269 16.92 22.50 7.18
N SER A 270 17.74 23.45 6.72
CA SER A 270 18.96 23.90 7.41
C SER A 270 18.70 24.71 8.67
N GLU A 271 17.62 25.51 8.70
CA GLU A 271 17.21 26.30 9.86
C GLU A 271 16.58 25.42 10.94
N MET A 272 15.68 24.51 10.55
CA MET A 272 14.93 23.62 11.46
C MET A 272 15.82 22.86 12.43
N VAL A 273 17.00 22.38 11.99
CA VAL A 273 17.89 21.59 12.86
C VAL A 273 18.57 22.42 13.95
N ASN A 274 18.54 23.75 13.82
CA ASN A 274 19.15 24.70 14.74
C ASN A 274 18.13 25.50 15.55
N TRP A 275 16.82 25.35 15.28
CA TRP A 275 15.79 26.03 16.06
C TRP A 275 15.83 25.61 17.53
N SER A 276 15.72 26.60 18.39
CA SER A 276 15.45 26.40 19.80
C SER A 276 14.05 25.83 20.01
N PHE A 277 13.79 25.34 21.22
CA PHE A 277 12.46 24.87 21.59
C PHE A 277 11.42 25.99 21.49
N ASP A 278 11.77 27.21 21.90
CA ASP A 278 10.86 28.36 21.87
C ASP A 278 10.55 28.79 20.44
N GLU A 279 11.57 28.90 19.57
CA GLU A 279 11.37 29.19 18.14
C GLU A 279 10.50 28.12 17.47
N THR A 280 10.75 26.84 17.75
CA THR A 280 9.93 25.74 17.22
C THR A 280 8.48 25.88 17.67
N THR A 281 8.27 26.15 18.96
CA THR A 281 6.95 26.30 19.56
C THR A 281 6.20 27.48 18.92
N GLU A 282 6.84 28.64 18.81
CA GLU A 282 6.25 29.84 18.21
C GLU A 282 5.85 29.60 16.74
N ASN A 283 6.75 29.05 15.93
CA ASN A 283 6.48 28.78 14.52
C ASN A 283 5.29 27.82 14.34
N LEU A 284 5.27 26.72 15.08
CA LEU A 284 4.17 25.73 14.99
C LEU A 284 2.86 26.28 15.56
N PHE A 285 2.92 27.07 16.63
CA PHE A 285 1.74 27.67 17.26
C PHE A 285 1.06 28.67 16.33
N ASN A 286 1.84 29.50 15.62
CA ASN A 286 1.30 30.43 14.63
C ASN A 286 0.57 29.68 13.52
N VAL A 287 1.17 28.62 12.98
CA VAL A 287 0.51 27.77 11.98
C VAL A 287 -0.78 27.16 12.52
N TRP A 288 -0.76 26.66 13.76
CA TRP A 288 -1.94 26.10 14.42
C TRP A 288 -3.08 27.12 14.51
N VAL A 289 -2.85 28.25 15.17
CA VAL A 289 -3.90 29.24 15.48
C VAL A 289 -4.48 29.87 14.23
N GLU A 290 -3.64 30.19 13.25
CA GLU A 290 -4.08 30.88 12.04
C GLU A 290 -4.84 29.95 11.07
N ASN A 291 -4.53 28.65 11.08
CA ASN A 291 -4.93 27.76 9.98
C ASN A 291 -5.72 26.51 10.39
N GLU A 292 -6.00 26.26 11.68
CA GLU A 292 -6.72 25.05 12.16
C GLU A 292 -8.06 24.80 11.45
N LYS A 293 -8.69 25.86 10.93
CA LYS A 293 -9.99 25.78 10.22
C LYS A 293 -9.85 25.50 8.71
N CYS A 294 -8.64 25.49 8.17
CA CYS A 294 -8.37 25.31 6.75
C CYS A 294 -8.33 23.83 6.38
N VAL A 295 -8.89 23.47 5.22
CA VAL A 295 -8.66 22.15 4.63
C VAL A 295 -7.27 22.16 4.01
N SER A 296 -6.35 21.33 4.52
CA SER A 296 -4.95 21.32 4.13
C SER A 296 -4.36 19.90 4.15
N ILE A 297 -3.04 19.79 3.99
CA ILE A 297 -2.30 18.54 4.24
C ILE A 297 -2.30 18.15 5.74
N ILE A 298 -2.51 19.11 6.63
CA ILE A 298 -2.57 18.89 8.07
C ILE A 298 -3.92 18.28 8.44
N ASP A 299 -3.87 17.13 9.10
CA ASP A 299 -5.00 16.57 9.80
C ASP A 299 -5.12 17.19 11.20
N TRP A 300 -5.91 18.24 11.33
CA TRP A 300 -6.09 19.01 12.56
C TRP A 300 -6.68 18.20 13.72
N ASN A 301 -7.41 17.12 13.42
CA ASN A 301 -8.00 16.25 14.43
C ASN A 301 -7.03 15.15 14.91
N LEU A 302 -5.82 15.10 14.36
CA LEU A 302 -4.85 14.06 14.68
C LEU A 302 -4.24 14.24 16.08
N PHE A 303 -4.03 15.48 16.49
CA PHE A 303 -3.41 15.81 17.77
C PHE A 303 -4.48 16.28 18.75
N SER A 304 -4.49 15.74 19.96
CA SER A 304 -5.50 16.07 20.97
C SER A 304 -5.34 17.48 21.54
N SER A 305 -4.13 18.04 21.48
CA SER A 305 -3.82 19.42 21.84
C SER A 305 -2.50 19.85 21.19
N PHE A 306 -2.23 21.16 21.21
CA PHE A 306 -0.93 21.69 20.81
C PHE A 306 0.22 21.14 21.67
N ASP A 307 0.02 20.99 22.99
CA ASP A 307 1.00 20.35 23.88
C ASP A 307 1.30 18.90 23.48
N PHE A 308 0.29 18.16 22.99
CA PHE A 308 0.47 16.80 22.50
C PHE A 308 1.34 16.77 21.24
N LEU A 309 1.11 17.69 20.30
CA LEU A 309 1.97 17.89 19.13
C LEU A 309 3.41 18.23 19.56
N MET A 310 3.58 19.18 20.49
CA MET A 310 4.92 19.59 20.95
C MET A 310 5.65 18.47 21.69
N GLY A 311 4.96 17.65 22.48
CA GLY A 311 5.54 16.46 23.12
C GLY A 311 6.05 15.45 22.09
N LEU A 312 5.30 15.24 21.00
CA LEU A 312 5.74 14.40 19.89
C LEU A 312 6.97 15.00 19.17
N VAL A 313 6.95 16.29 18.89
CA VAL A 313 8.05 17.00 18.22
C VAL A 313 9.34 16.90 19.04
N GLN A 314 9.25 17.09 20.35
CA GLN A 314 10.38 16.90 21.27
C GLN A 314 10.88 15.46 21.28
N GLY A 315 9.98 14.47 21.31
CA GLY A 315 10.34 13.05 21.34
C GLY A 315 11.04 12.58 20.06
N LEU A 316 10.60 13.05 18.89
CA LEU A 316 11.23 12.72 17.61
C LEU A 316 12.53 13.50 17.38
N GLY A 317 12.58 14.74 17.83
CA GLY A 317 13.69 15.66 17.60
C GLY A 317 13.69 16.28 16.20
N LEU A 318 14.17 17.51 16.11
CA LEU A 318 14.13 18.32 14.88
C LEU A 318 14.99 17.75 13.74
N SER A 319 16.11 17.09 14.06
CA SER A 319 16.96 16.45 13.05
C SER A 319 16.24 15.34 12.30
N LEU A 320 15.47 14.51 13.02
CA LEU A 320 14.69 13.44 12.39
C LEU A 320 13.50 14.01 11.61
N ILE A 321 12.79 14.98 12.19
CA ILE A 321 11.65 15.64 11.51
C ILE A 321 12.12 16.34 10.23
N SER A 322 13.24 17.05 10.26
CA SER A 322 13.85 17.67 9.07
C SER A 322 14.14 16.62 8.00
N ALA A 323 14.77 15.49 8.35
CA ALA A 323 15.01 14.41 7.41
C ALA A 323 13.71 13.81 6.82
N ILE A 324 12.67 13.63 7.64
CA ILE A 324 11.35 13.17 7.19
C ILE A 324 10.73 14.17 6.20
N CYS A 325 10.77 15.47 6.53
CA CYS A 325 10.25 16.53 5.67
C CYS A 325 11.02 16.62 4.34
N GLU A 326 12.35 16.50 4.36
CA GLU A 326 13.18 16.43 3.15
C GLU A 326 12.74 15.27 2.25
N ARG A 327 12.53 14.08 2.84
CA ARG A 327 12.09 12.89 2.12
C ARG A 327 10.70 13.09 1.49
N LEU A 328 9.77 13.71 2.22
CA LEU A 328 8.44 14.04 1.71
C LEU A 328 8.50 15.09 0.60
N ALA A 329 9.29 16.16 0.78
CA ALA A 329 9.44 17.21 -0.23
C ALA A 329 10.01 16.65 -1.55
N LYS A 330 10.99 15.75 -1.49
CA LYS A 330 11.63 15.17 -2.69
C LYS A 330 10.76 14.14 -3.41
N ASP A 331 9.91 13.40 -2.69
CA ASP A 331 9.07 12.35 -3.31
C ASP A 331 7.77 12.08 -2.53
N HIS A 332 6.92 13.09 -2.40
CA HIS A 332 5.71 13.03 -1.57
C HIS A 332 4.78 11.88 -1.98
N ARG A 333 4.48 11.73 -3.28
CA ARG A 333 3.55 10.72 -3.81
C ARG A 333 3.87 9.29 -3.35
N PHE A 334 5.15 8.96 -3.19
CA PHE A 334 5.58 7.61 -2.84
C PHE A 334 5.96 7.47 -1.37
N THR A 335 6.28 8.56 -0.69
CA THR A 335 6.71 8.55 0.72
C THR A 335 5.61 8.96 1.69
N ARG A 336 4.51 9.60 1.26
CA ARG A 336 3.37 9.98 2.10
C ARG A 336 2.64 8.81 2.79
N SER A 337 2.95 7.57 2.43
CA SER A 337 2.31 6.37 2.96
C SER A 337 3.32 5.28 3.30
N GLY A 338 2.92 4.33 4.14
CA GLY A 338 3.78 3.23 4.59
C GLY A 338 4.74 3.63 5.71
N PHE A 339 4.54 4.80 6.31
CA PHE A 339 5.17 5.14 7.57
C PHE A 339 4.65 4.19 8.67
N PRO A 340 5.46 3.81 9.67
CA PRO A 340 5.05 2.86 10.70
C PRO A 340 3.79 3.29 11.46
N ASP A 341 3.03 2.29 11.91
CA ASP A 341 1.69 2.50 12.50
C ASP A 341 1.72 3.44 13.72
N LEU A 342 2.68 3.22 14.62
CA LEU A 342 2.76 3.87 15.92
C LEU A 342 4.00 4.74 16.08
N ILE A 343 3.82 5.86 16.79
CA ILE A 343 4.91 6.56 17.46
C ILE A 343 4.59 6.57 18.95
N VAL A 344 5.51 6.09 19.78
CA VAL A 344 5.41 6.15 21.24
C VAL A 344 6.54 7.00 21.78
N TRP A 345 6.27 7.81 22.81
CA TRP A 345 7.27 8.68 23.40
C TRP A 345 6.99 8.91 24.87
N ASP A 346 8.02 9.37 25.55
CA ASP A 346 7.92 9.84 26.92
C ASP A 346 8.30 11.33 26.98
N PRO A 347 7.39 12.24 27.37
CA PRO A 347 7.67 13.67 27.45
C PRO A 347 8.79 14.04 28.42
N VAL A 348 9.06 13.21 29.44
CA VAL A 348 10.06 13.50 30.47
C VAL A 348 11.47 13.17 29.96
N SER A 349 11.69 11.93 29.51
CA SER A 349 12.97 11.48 28.97
C SER A 349 13.24 11.95 27.55
N LYS A 350 12.22 12.49 26.87
CA LYS A 350 12.25 12.93 25.46
C LYS A 350 12.69 11.82 24.50
N GLN A 351 12.51 10.57 24.91
CA GLN A 351 12.78 9.41 24.07
C GLN A 351 11.52 9.06 23.28
N SER A 352 11.71 8.69 22.01
CA SER A 352 10.64 8.16 21.17
C SER A 352 11.05 6.86 20.50
N ARG A 353 10.04 6.10 20.10
CA ARG A 353 10.18 4.90 19.29
C ARG A 353 9.09 4.87 18.24
N ILE A 354 9.48 4.48 17.03
CA ILE A 354 8.59 4.35 15.88
C ILE A 354 8.38 2.85 15.65
N VAL A 355 7.13 2.40 15.68
CA VAL A 355 6.81 0.97 15.75
C VAL A 355 5.82 0.60 14.65
N GLU A 356 6.22 -0.36 13.81
CA GLU A 356 5.34 -1.02 12.85
C GLU A 356 4.75 -2.26 13.51
N VAL A 357 3.42 -2.38 13.52
CA VAL A 357 2.70 -3.46 14.19
C VAL A 357 2.36 -4.54 13.18
N LYS A 358 2.71 -5.80 13.51
CA LYS A 358 2.37 -6.95 12.66
C LYS A 358 1.60 -8.01 13.43
N GLY A 359 0.34 -8.18 13.01
CA GLY A 359 -0.48 -9.29 13.46
C GLY A 359 0.00 -10.64 12.91
N PRO A 360 -0.61 -11.75 13.36
CA PRO A 360 -0.26 -13.08 12.89
C PRO A 360 -0.39 -13.23 11.37
N ASN A 361 0.67 -13.71 10.73
CA ASN A 361 0.80 -13.89 9.28
C ASN A 361 0.89 -12.60 8.44
N ASP A 362 0.90 -11.41 9.07
CA ASP A 362 1.11 -10.16 8.33
C ASP A 362 2.59 -9.97 7.95
N LYS A 363 2.83 -9.33 6.81
CA LYS A 363 4.17 -9.06 6.27
C LYS A 363 4.34 -7.58 6.02
N LEU A 364 5.57 -7.10 6.15
CA LEU A 364 5.90 -5.74 5.77
C LEU A 364 5.67 -5.52 4.28
N SER A 365 4.99 -4.43 3.94
CA SER A 365 4.95 -3.92 2.58
C SER A 365 6.31 -3.33 2.20
N THR A 366 6.58 -3.21 0.90
CA THR A 366 7.82 -2.62 0.42
C THR A 366 8.02 -1.18 0.85
N LYS A 367 6.92 -0.41 0.97
CA LYS A 367 6.97 0.98 1.48
C LYS A 367 7.38 1.02 2.96
N GLN A 368 6.84 0.12 3.78
CA GLN A 368 7.18 0.02 5.20
C GLN A 368 8.64 -0.36 5.40
N ILE A 369 9.16 -1.32 4.62
CA ILE A 369 10.59 -1.69 4.65
C ILE A 369 11.47 -0.47 4.36
N LEU A 370 11.14 0.31 3.33
CA LEU A 370 11.91 1.49 2.96
C LEU A 370 11.80 2.64 3.97
N TRP A 371 10.67 2.76 4.65
CA TRP A 371 10.52 3.72 5.75
C TRP A 371 11.35 3.31 6.95
N LEU A 372 11.31 2.05 7.36
CA LEU A 372 12.13 1.53 8.46
C LEU A 372 13.62 1.66 8.17
N ASP A 373 14.08 1.26 6.98
CA ASP A 373 15.46 1.43 6.53
C ASP A 373 15.89 2.91 6.59
N PHE A 374 15.04 3.82 6.10
CA PHE A 374 15.30 5.26 6.15
C PHE A 374 15.40 5.78 7.59
N LEU A 375 14.45 5.42 8.45
CA LEU A 375 14.39 5.86 9.85
C LEU A 375 15.62 5.41 10.63
N LEU A 376 16.02 4.14 10.48
CA LEU A 376 17.21 3.59 11.13
C LEU A 376 18.49 4.29 10.66
N LYS A 377 18.63 4.55 9.34
CA LYS A 377 19.76 5.31 8.79
C LYS A 377 19.82 6.76 9.27
N LYS A 378 18.68 7.33 9.69
CA LYS A 378 18.60 8.67 10.29
C LYS A 378 18.71 8.65 11.82
N GLY A 379 19.03 7.50 12.42
CA GLY A 379 19.27 7.36 13.85
C GLY A 379 18.00 7.27 14.69
N ALA A 380 16.82 7.11 14.08
CA ALA A 380 15.59 6.90 14.83
C ALA A 380 15.57 5.50 15.47
N SER A 381 14.99 5.41 16.67
CA SER A 381 14.65 4.10 17.26
C SER A 381 13.41 3.55 16.58
N ALA A 382 13.59 2.73 15.54
CA ALA A 382 12.50 2.13 14.77
C ALA A 382 12.53 0.60 14.83
N GLU A 383 11.37 -0.04 14.93
CA GLU A 383 11.27 -1.51 15.03
C GLU A 383 9.93 -2.07 14.55
N VAL A 384 9.86 -3.39 14.46
CA VAL A 384 8.66 -4.14 14.11
C VAL A 384 8.19 -4.94 15.33
N CYS A 385 6.99 -4.67 15.80
CA CYS A 385 6.36 -5.40 16.90
C CYS A 385 5.42 -6.47 16.35
N HIS A 386 5.83 -7.73 16.45
CA HIS A 386 4.99 -8.87 16.13
C HIS A 386 4.07 -9.24 17.30
N VAL A 387 2.79 -9.44 17.02
CA VAL A 387 1.82 -9.87 18.02
C VAL A 387 1.45 -11.34 17.81
N GLU A 388 1.84 -12.18 18.76
CA GLU A 388 1.38 -13.56 18.83
C GLU A 388 0.04 -13.66 19.55
N ALA A 389 -0.89 -14.38 18.92
CA ALA A 389 -2.22 -14.59 19.48
C ALA A 389 -2.23 -15.79 20.41
N VAL A 390 -2.52 -15.56 21.69
CA VAL A 390 -2.74 -16.62 22.69
C VAL A 390 -4.25 -16.80 22.86
N GLY A 391 -4.76 -18.00 22.54
CA GLY A 391 -6.18 -18.32 22.68
C GLY A 391 -6.62 -18.33 24.14
N ILE A 392 -7.78 -17.75 24.42
CA ILE A 392 -8.42 -17.87 25.73
C ILE A 392 -8.88 -19.33 25.89
N LYS A 393 -8.34 -20.05 26.88
CA LYS A 393 -8.86 -21.38 27.24
C LYS A 393 -10.36 -21.23 27.54
N ARG A 394 -11.21 -21.99 26.82
CA ARG A 394 -12.66 -22.01 27.09
C ARG A 394 -12.86 -22.26 28.60
N SER A 395 -13.46 -21.31 29.31
CA SER A 395 -14.04 -21.63 30.62
C SER A 395 -15.03 -22.77 30.39
N THR A 396 -14.89 -23.83 31.17
CA THR A 396 -15.68 -25.06 31.10
C THR A 396 -17.17 -24.72 31.19
N LYS A 397 -17.85 -24.66 30.04
CA LYS A 397 -19.32 -24.69 30.01
C LYS A 397 -19.75 -26.12 30.36
N LEU A 398 -20.55 -26.21 31.42
CA LEU A 398 -21.35 -27.36 31.81
C LEU A 398 -21.85 -28.13 30.57
N VAL A 399 -21.49 -29.41 30.53
CA VAL A 399 -21.92 -30.37 29.52
C VAL A 399 -23.43 -30.54 29.64
N THR A 400 -24.20 -29.97 28.73
CA THR A 400 -25.53 -30.49 28.40
C THR A 400 -25.38 -31.46 27.23
N LYS A 401 -25.42 -32.76 27.54
CA LYS A 401 -25.44 -33.85 26.55
C LYS A 401 -26.66 -33.65 25.63
N ARG A 402 -26.44 -33.39 24.34
CA ARG A 402 -27.42 -33.71 23.29
C ARG A 402 -27.04 -35.03 22.65
N ILE A 403 -27.88 -36.03 22.90
CA ILE A 403 -27.80 -37.38 22.34
C ILE A 403 -28.04 -37.29 20.83
N SER A 404 -27.10 -37.83 20.04
CA SER A 404 -27.24 -37.96 18.58
C SER A 404 -27.97 -39.27 18.24
N PRO A 405 -28.93 -39.30 17.30
CA PRO A 405 -29.57 -40.55 16.88
C PRO A 405 -28.60 -41.43 16.08
N ARG A 406 -28.62 -42.73 16.39
CA ARG A 406 -27.72 -43.79 15.92
C ARG A 406 -28.06 -44.19 14.47
N LYS A 407 -27.08 -44.14 13.57
CA LYS A 407 -27.20 -44.60 12.17
C LYS A 407 -27.02 -46.13 12.13
N GLN A 408 -28.06 -46.88 11.72
CA GLN A 408 -27.95 -48.31 11.41
C GLN A 408 -27.19 -48.51 10.08
N ARG A 409 -26.29 -49.48 10.06
CA ARG A 409 -25.59 -49.99 8.87
C ARG A 409 -26.45 -51.09 8.23
N SER A 410 -26.60 -51.09 6.92
CA SER A 410 -26.93 -52.28 6.15
C SER A 410 -25.85 -52.51 5.09
N SER A 411 -25.25 -53.70 5.16
CA SER A 411 -24.33 -54.29 4.20
C SER A 411 -25.10 -55.16 3.20
N ASP A 412 -24.37 -55.52 2.15
CA ASP A 412 -24.57 -56.70 1.28
C ASP A 412 -25.46 -56.54 0.04
N LEU A 413 -24.78 -56.55 -1.12
CA LEU A 413 -25.35 -56.83 -2.44
C LEU A 413 -24.39 -57.76 -3.18
N HIS A 414 -24.83 -59.02 -3.39
CA HIS A 414 -24.31 -59.86 -4.46
C HIS A 414 -25.40 -60.81 -4.98
N THR A 415 -25.56 -60.79 -6.32
CA THR A 415 -26.00 -61.87 -7.24
C THR A 415 -27.41 -62.45 -7.06
N GLN A 416 -28.24 -62.76 -8.06
CA GLN A 416 -28.17 -63.13 -9.49
C GLN A 416 -29.64 -63.01 -10.02
N ASP A 417 -29.96 -62.46 -11.20
CA ASP A 417 -29.92 -63.02 -12.57
C ASP A 417 -31.33 -63.45 -13.08
N VAL A 418 -31.47 -63.46 -14.42
CA VAL A 418 -32.47 -64.14 -15.27
C VAL A 418 -33.68 -63.33 -15.80
N SER A 419 -33.50 -62.83 -17.05
CA SER A 419 -34.37 -62.91 -18.26
C SER A 419 -35.80 -62.34 -18.24
N GLN A 420 -36.41 -61.78 -19.30
CA GLN A 420 -36.43 -62.21 -20.71
C GLN A 420 -37.19 -61.15 -21.55
N ASP A 421 -36.82 -61.01 -22.83
CA ASP A 421 -37.64 -60.62 -24.01
C ASP A 421 -38.27 -59.21 -24.12
N SER A 422 -38.44 -58.57 -25.29
CA SER A 422 -37.92 -58.68 -26.68
C SER A 422 -38.49 -57.46 -27.47
N GLU A 423 -37.94 -57.19 -28.66
CA GLU A 423 -38.53 -56.44 -29.79
C GLU A 423 -38.41 -54.89 -29.89
N LEU A 424 -37.52 -54.49 -30.82
CA LEU A 424 -37.50 -53.28 -31.68
C LEU A 424 -38.67 -53.29 -32.70
N PRO A 425 -38.88 -52.31 -33.62
CA PRO A 425 -38.24 -51.00 -33.87
C PRO A 425 -39.24 -49.84 -34.18
N SER A 426 -38.72 -48.64 -34.51
CA SER A 426 -39.04 -47.82 -35.71
C SER A 426 -39.26 -46.32 -35.47
N ALA A 427 -38.55 -45.50 -36.27
CA ALA A 427 -38.86 -44.10 -36.55
C ALA A 427 -40.00 -44.03 -37.60
N PRO A 428 -40.67 -42.88 -37.81
CA PRO A 428 -40.15 -41.94 -38.82
C PRO A 428 -40.43 -40.44 -38.57
N ALA A 429 -39.92 -39.66 -39.52
CA ALA A 429 -39.91 -38.22 -39.74
C ALA A 429 -41.27 -37.49 -39.81
N GLY A 430 -41.21 -36.15 -39.76
CA GLY A 430 -42.09 -35.31 -40.60
C GLY A 430 -42.54 -33.95 -40.03
N SER A 431 -42.21 -32.89 -40.79
CA SER A 431 -42.97 -31.62 -41.06
C SER A 431 -43.40 -30.72 -39.88
N GLN A 432 -42.93 -29.46 -39.80
CA GLN A 432 -43.42 -28.23 -40.48
C GLN A 432 -44.85 -27.78 -40.12
N THR A 433 -44.95 -26.48 -39.75
CA THR A 433 -46.07 -25.49 -39.66
C THR A 433 -46.04 -24.83 -38.27
N GLU A 434 -45.98 -23.52 -38.05
CA GLU A 434 -46.11 -22.27 -38.82
C GLU A 434 -45.35 -21.17 -38.05
#